data_AF-A0A2W0HGP5-F1
#
_entry.id   AF-A0A2W0HGP5-F1
#
_cell.length_a   1.000
_cell.length_b   1.000
_cell.length_c   1.000
_cell.angle_alpha   90.00
_cell.angle_beta   90.00
_cell.angle_gamma   90.00
#
_symmetry.space_group_name_H-M   'P 1'
#
loop_
_entity.id
_entity.type
_entity.pdbx_description
1 polymer ?
#
loop_
_entity_poly.entity_id
_entity_poly.type
_entity_poly.pdbx_seq_one_letter_code
_entity_poly.pdbx_strand_id
1 'polypeptide(L)'
;MKTKYSYVKSEIKSKIMQGYFQPHEKVGSENELLREYGVSRHTIRKAIDELVNEGWIYKKQGAGTFCAEWSAEVDVKEGTKNIAVITTYFSDYIFPTIIRGAERIFKKHGYQVTVFSTNNDHEEERRCLEAVLSQQFDGIIIEPTKSALPNPNINYYLNLERLNIPYVMINAYYEELEPVHVIMDDVEGGRLQTDHLLELGHERILGIFKNDDIQGMKRMKGFIKAHRDRGATLSPQNIVTFTTETRETVPVNELKRKLKESDAPPTAVVCYNDQLALNLLHVLRELKLAVPQRISIVGFDDSFLSTASEVKLTTIEHPKEELGMEAARTVIRMIEMARSSSKVETVQPVVFPASLIQRQSTEEIRQKEPQ
;
A
#
# COMPACT_ATOMS: atom_id res chain seq x y z
N MET A 1 20.03 22.74 8.25
CA MET A 1 19.18 23.15 9.40
C MET A 1 17.94 23.85 8.84
N LYS A 2 16.74 23.29 9.00
CA LYS A 2 15.49 24.02 8.68
C LYS A 2 15.41 25.25 9.59
N THR A 3 15.09 26.40 9.02
CA THR A 3 14.91 27.63 9.82
C THR A 3 13.65 27.49 10.68
N LYS A 4 13.64 28.13 11.87
CA LYS A 4 12.46 28.13 12.76
C LYS A 4 11.19 28.63 12.07
N TYR A 5 11.33 29.59 11.13
CA TYR A 5 10.18 30.09 10.36
C TYR A 5 9.65 29.04 9.38
N SER A 6 10.52 28.27 8.70
CA SER A 6 10.08 27.25 7.74
C SER A 6 9.34 26.11 8.46
N TYR A 7 9.75 25.79 9.68
CA TYR A 7 9.05 24.83 10.53
C TYR A 7 7.61 25.30 10.82
N VAL A 8 7.44 26.50 11.39
CA VAL A 8 6.10 27.05 11.69
C VAL A 8 5.21 27.10 10.44
N LYS A 9 5.78 27.55 9.31
CA LYS A 9 5.07 27.59 8.03
C LYS A 9 4.59 26.19 7.61
N SER A 10 5.47 25.19 7.62
CA SER A 10 5.12 23.81 7.29
C SER A 10 4.05 23.24 8.21
N GLU A 11 4.13 23.51 9.52
CA GLU A 11 3.15 23.00 10.49
C GLU A 11 1.76 23.61 10.27
N ILE A 12 1.66 24.93 10.10
CA ILE A 12 0.39 25.60 9.85
C ILE A 12 -0.21 25.10 8.53
N LYS A 13 0.61 25.00 7.47
CA LYS A 13 0.18 24.47 6.16
C LYS A 13 -0.33 23.03 6.27
N SER A 14 0.40 22.17 6.98
CA SER A 14 0.01 20.79 7.23
C SER A 14 -1.31 20.70 7.99
N LYS A 15 -1.53 21.56 9.01
CA LYS A 15 -2.82 21.61 9.71
C LYS A 15 -3.99 22.02 8.81
N ILE A 16 -3.77 22.97 7.91
CA ILE A 16 -4.78 23.37 6.91
C ILE A 16 -5.11 22.19 5.98
N MET A 17 -4.08 21.49 5.48
CA MET A 17 -4.23 20.31 4.60
C MET A 17 -4.87 19.10 5.29
N GLN A 18 -4.77 19.00 6.61
CA GLN A 18 -5.47 18.00 7.42
C GLN A 18 -6.91 18.42 7.76
N GLY A 19 -7.34 19.63 7.40
CA GLY A 19 -8.68 20.11 7.67
C GLY A 19 -8.93 20.57 9.12
N TYR A 20 -7.87 20.81 9.92
CA TYR A 20 -8.02 21.39 11.27
C TYR A 20 -8.60 22.80 11.26
N PHE A 21 -8.54 23.49 10.11
CA PHE A 21 -9.19 24.77 9.89
C PHE A 21 -10.18 24.64 8.73
N GLN A 22 -11.43 25.04 8.96
CA GLN A 22 -12.42 25.20 7.90
C GLN A 22 -12.15 26.49 7.11
N PRO A 23 -12.62 26.60 5.86
CA PRO A 23 -12.60 27.86 5.12
C PRO A 23 -13.14 29.02 5.98
N HIS A 24 -12.40 30.14 5.97
CA HIS A 24 -12.70 31.33 6.77
C HIS A 24 -12.64 31.16 8.30
N GLU A 25 -12.20 30.01 8.80
CA GLU A 25 -11.92 29.82 10.22
C GLU A 25 -10.62 30.53 10.64
N LYS A 26 -10.58 31.00 11.88
CA LYS A 26 -9.40 31.69 12.40
C LYS A 26 -8.29 30.69 12.70
N VAL A 27 -7.11 30.90 12.10
CA VAL A 27 -5.93 30.01 12.28
C VAL A 27 -5.24 30.23 13.64
N GLY A 28 -5.54 31.36 14.28
CA GLY A 28 -4.95 31.80 15.54
C GLY A 28 -4.39 33.22 15.45
N SER A 29 -4.35 33.93 16.57
CA SER A 29 -3.69 35.23 16.66
C SER A 29 -2.16 35.08 16.72
N GLU A 30 -1.41 36.12 16.35
CA GLU A 30 0.06 36.11 16.45
C GLU A 30 0.54 35.71 17.86
N ASN A 31 -0.16 36.15 18.92
CA ASN A 31 0.22 35.85 20.31
C ASN A 31 -0.10 34.41 20.74
N GLU A 32 -1.11 33.77 20.13
CA GLU A 32 -1.40 32.35 20.35
C GLU A 32 -0.35 31.49 19.67
N LEU A 33 -0.08 31.75 18.38
CA LEU A 33 0.94 31.04 17.61
C LEU A 33 2.35 31.20 18.22
N LEU A 34 2.65 32.36 18.81
CA LEU A 34 3.91 32.57 19.54
C LEU A 34 4.06 31.62 20.73
N ARG A 35 2.99 31.45 21.51
CA ARG A 35 2.98 30.56 22.68
C ARG A 35 3.01 29.10 22.27
N GLU A 36 2.28 28.75 21.23
CA GLU A 36 2.19 27.38 20.72
C GLU A 36 3.54 26.88 20.18
N TYR A 37 4.19 27.66 19.31
CA TYR A 37 5.43 27.23 18.65
C TYR A 37 6.70 27.62 19.39
N GLY A 38 6.62 28.45 20.43
CA GLY A 38 7.79 28.86 21.24
C GLY A 38 8.86 29.63 20.46
N VAL A 39 8.48 30.41 19.44
CA VAL A 39 9.39 31.18 18.57
C VAL A 39 9.24 32.69 18.74
N SER A 40 10.06 33.49 18.05
CA SER A 40 9.98 34.96 18.11
C SER A 40 8.85 35.53 17.26
N ARG A 41 8.34 36.72 17.61
CA ARG A 41 7.30 37.44 16.83
C ARG A 41 7.67 37.62 15.37
N HIS A 42 8.94 37.94 15.09
CA HIS A 42 9.44 38.07 13.73
C HIS A 42 9.34 36.75 12.95
N THR A 43 9.57 35.61 13.60
CA THR A 43 9.47 34.28 13.00
C THR A 43 8.02 33.95 12.60
N ILE A 44 7.06 34.20 13.50
CA ILE A 44 5.62 34.01 13.22
C ILE A 44 5.16 34.91 12.09
N ARG A 45 5.51 36.21 12.14
CA ARG A 45 5.12 37.15 11.08
C ARG A 45 5.64 36.73 9.72
N LYS A 46 6.92 36.36 9.63
CA LYS A 46 7.50 35.86 8.38
C LYS A 46 6.77 34.62 7.85
N ALA A 47 6.46 33.65 8.73
CA ALA A 47 5.72 32.45 8.33
C ALA A 47 4.30 32.78 7.84
N ILE A 48 3.58 33.65 8.55
CA ILE A 48 2.24 34.11 8.15
C ILE A 48 2.30 34.88 6.83
N ASP A 49 3.25 35.80 6.66
CA ASP A 49 3.36 36.60 5.43
C ASP A 49 3.62 35.71 4.21
N GLU A 50 4.46 34.68 4.33
CA GLU A 50 4.67 33.71 3.26
C GLU A 50 3.41 32.87 2.99
N LEU A 51 2.68 32.43 4.01
CA LEU A 51 1.42 31.69 3.83
C LEU A 51 0.32 32.55 3.20
N VAL A 52 0.29 33.85 3.50
CA VAL A 52 -0.59 34.82 2.84
C VAL A 52 -0.21 34.99 1.37
N ASN A 53 1.08 35.13 1.08
CA ASN A 53 1.57 35.25 -0.29
C ASN A 53 1.31 33.98 -1.12
N GLU A 54 1.35 32.80 -0.49
CA GLU A 54 1.01 31.52 -1.11
C GLU A 54 -0.51 31.26 -1.18
N GLY A 55 -1.34 32.11 -0.58
CA GLY A 55 -2.79 31.99 -0.62
C GLY A 55 -3.40 30.95 0.33
N TRP A 56 -2.64 30.39 1.27
CA TRP A 56 -3.17 29.42 2.26
C TRP A 56 -4.05 30.09 3.33
N ILE A 57 -3.75 31.36 3.64
CA ILE A 57 -4.43 32.15 4.67
C ILE A 57 -4.55 33.60 4.22
N TYR A 58 -5.47 34.37 4.80
CA TYR A 58 -5.57 35.81 4.57
C TYR A 58 -5.71 36.59 5.88
N LYS A 59 -5.33 37.86 5.85
CA LYS A 59 -5.45 38.77 7.00
C LYS A 59 -6.68 39.66 6.83
N LYS A 60 -7.48 39.77 7.90
CA LYS A 60 -8.55 40.77 8.01
C LYS A 60 -8.18 41.75 9.11
N GLN A 61 -8.01 43.03 8.75
CA GLN A 61 -7.56 44.08 9.66
C GLN A 61 -8.39 44.10 10.94
N GLY A 62 -7.73 44.04 12.10
CA GLY A 62 -8.37 44.02 13.42
C GLY A 62 -9.03 42.68 13.83
N ALA A 63 -9.26 41.75 12.89
CA ALA A 63 -9.94 40.48 13.16
C ALA A 63 -8.98 39.28 13.26
N GLY A 64 -7.80 39.37 12.62
CA GLY A 64 -6.73 38.36 12.70
C GLY A 64 -6.46 37.67 11.37
N THR A 65 -5.97 36.43 11.44
CA THR A 65 -5.57 35.60 10.30
C THR A 65 -6.53 34.43 10.15
N PHE A 66 -7.02 34.21 8.94
CA PHE A 66 -8.07 33.24 8.63
C PHE A 66 -7.61 32.28 7.53
N CYS A 67 -8.07 31.03 7.59
CA CYS A 67 -7.84 30.03 6.57
C CYS A 67 -8.51 30.50 5.27
N ALA A 68 -7.76 30.55 4.18
CA ALA A 68 -8.34 30.85 2.89
C ALA A 68 -9.30 29.73 2.49
N GLU A 69 -10.33 30.09 1.72
CA GLU A 69 -11.12 29.10 1.00
C GLU A 69 -10.25 28.54 -0.11
N TRP A 70 -9.71 27.34 0.12
CA TRP A 70 -9.06 26.55 -0.90
C TRP A 70 -10.14 25.74 -1.60
N SER A 71 -10.95 26.41 -2.42
CA SER A 71 -11.92 25.73 -3.25
C SER A 71 -11.20 25.13 -4.47
N ALA A 72 -11.55 23.88 -4.79
CA ALA A 72 -11.41 23.35 -6.13
C ALA A 72 -12.40 24.02 -7.12
N GLU A 73 -12.98 25.18 -6.78
CA GLU A 73 -13.69 26.04 -7.73
C GLU A 73 -12.66 26.85 -8.50
N VAL A 74 -11.93 26.14 -9.35
CA VAL A 74 -11.08 26.75 -10.36
C VAL A 74 -11.94 26.84 -11.60
N ASP A 75 -12.10 28.08 -12.08
CA ASP A 75 -12.41 28.41 -13.47
C ASP A 75 -11.87 27.30 -14.38
N VAL A 76 -12.76 26.50 -15.00
CA VAL A 76 -12.38 25.42 -15.92
C VAL A 76 -11.83 26.08 -17.19
N LYS A 77 -10.66 26.69 -17.10
CA LYS A 77 -9.76 26.80 -18.24
C LYS A 77 -9.44 25.36 -18.64
N GLU A 78 -9.35 25.09 -19.94
CA GLU A 78 -8.93 23.82 -20.52
C GLU A 78 -7.52 23.43 -20.00
N GLY A 79 -7.45 22.99 -18.74
CA GLY A 79 -6.24 22.66 -18.02
C GLY A 79 -5.77 21.26 -18.38
N THR A 80 -4.48 21.02 -18.15
CA THR A 80 -3.90 19.68 -18.29
C THR A 80 -4.62 18.71 -17.37
N LYS A 81 -5.10 17.59 -17.92
CA LYS A 81 -5.73 16.53 -17.13
C LYS A 81 -4.65 15.74 -16.39
N ASN A 82 -4.65 15.70 -15.06
CA ASN A 82 -3.56 15.12 -14.28
C ASN A 82 -4.08 14.10 -13.26
N ILE A 83 -3.42 12.94 -13.19
CA ILE A 83 -3.65 11.91 -12.17
C ILE A 83 -2.40 11.74 -11.32
N ALA A 84 -2.59 11.65 -10.00
CA ALA A 84 -1.56 11.22 -9.07
C ALA A 84 -1.66 9.71 -8.84
N VAL A 85 -0.51 9.03 -8.82
CA VAL A 85 -0.41 7.61 -8.45
C VAL A 85 0.56 7.51 -7.28
N ILE A 86 0.04 7.27 -6.08
CA ILE A 86 0.84 7.05 -4.86
C ILE A 86 1.01 5.55 -4.68
N THR A 87 2.26 5.08 -4.63
CA THR A 87 2.59 3.65 -4.45
C THR A 87 3.61 3.46 -3.34
N THR A 88 3.73 2.26 -2.79
CA THR A 88 4.81 1.96 -1.84
C THR A 88 6.17 1.96 -2.53
N TYR A 89 6.31 1.29 -3.67
CA TYR A 89 7.58 1.20 -4.42
C TYR A 89 7.33 1.44 -5.92
N PHE A 90 7.90 2.49 -6.51
CA PHE A 90 7.59 2.82 -7.92
C PHE A 90 8.36 1.98 -8.96
N SER A 91 9.62 1.60 -8.66
CA SER A 91 10.54 0.99 -9.64
C SER A 91 10.59 -0.54 -9.58
N ASP A 92 10.05 -1.13 -8.52
CA ASP A 92 10.39 -2.50 -8.15
C ASP A 92 9.19 -3.44 -8.26
N TYR A 93 9.49 -4.71 -8.48
CA TYR A 93 8.54 -5.81 -8.34
C TYR A 93 7.30 -5.69 -9.25
N ILE A 94 6.09 -5.62 -8.70
CA ILE A 94 4.83 -5.65 -9.47
C ILE A 94 4.37 -4.28 -9.97
N PHE A 95 4.84 -3.19 -9.37
CA PHE A 95 4.33 -1.84 -9.61
C PHE A 95 4.54 -1.29 -11.01
N PRO A 96 5.69 -1.50 -11.68
CA PRO A 96 5.87 -1.05 -13.06
C PRO A 96 4.80 -1.60 -14.01
N THR A 97 4.31 -2.83 -13.76
CA THR A 97 3.25 -3.44 -14.56
C THR A 97 1.87 -2.86 -14.25
N ILE A 98 1.58 -2.59 -12.98
CA ILE A 98 0.35 -1.91 -12.56
C ILE A 98 0.29 -0.50 -13.17
N ILE A 99 1.37 0.28 -13.03
CA ILE A 99 1.46 1.65 -13.57
C ILE A 99 1.32 1.64 -15.09
N ARG A 100 1.95 0.69 -15.79
CA ARG A 100 1.78 0.53 -17.25
C ARG A 100 0.33 0.25 -17.65
N GLY A 101 -0.36 -0.61 -16.89
CA GLY A 101 -1.79 -0.88 -17.11
C GLY A 101 -2.65 0.37 -16.97
N ALA A 102 -2.38 1.17 -15.92
CA ALA A 102 -3.09 2.42 -15.66
C ALA A 102 -2.77 3.50 -16.72
N GLU A 103 -1.50 3.71 -17.05
CA GLU A 103 -1.03 4.69 -18.05
C GLU A 103 -1.68 4.44 -19.41
N ARG A 104 -1.84 3.19 -19.83
CA ARG A 104 -2.50 2.83 -21.08
C ARG A 104 -3.95 3.34 -21.15
N ILE A 105 -4.65 3.37 -20.03
CA ILE A 105 -6.02 3.91 -19.94
C ILE A 105 -5.99 5.43 -19.88
N PHE A 106 -5.13 6.01 -19.03
CA PHE A 106 -5.00 7.46 -18.88
C PHE A 106 -4.62 8.17 -20.18
N LYS A 107 -3.66 7.62 -20.92
CA LYS A 107 -3.21 8.14 -22.21
C LYS A 107 -4.34 8.22 -23.23
N LYS A 108 -5.24 7.25 -23.26
CA LYS A 108 -6.42 7.25 -24.16
C LYS A 108 -7.41 8.37 -23.84
N HIS A 109 -7.44 8.84 -22.59
CA HIS A 109 -8.38 9.87 -22.11
C HIS A 109 -7.72 11.26 -21.95
N GLY A 110 -6.45 11.38 -22.35
CA GLY A 110 -5.68 12.62 -22.32
C GLY A 110 -5.14 13.01 -20.94
N TYR A 111 -5.08 12.06 -19.99
CA TYR A 111 -4.51 12.31 -18.66
C TYR A 111 -2.99 12.10 -18.66
N GLN A 112 -2.29 12.99 -17.98
CA GLN A 112 -0.89 12.84 -17.58
C GLN A 112 -0.82 12.19 -16.20
N VAL A 113 0.26 11.43 -15.94
CA VAL A 113 0.43 10.68 -14.70
C VAL A 113 1.65 11.20 -13.95
N THR A 114 1.47 11.54 -12.68
CA THR A 114 2.56 11.81 -11.74
C THR A 114 2.63 10.70 -10.70
N VAL A 115 3.79 10.07 -10.55
CA VAL A 115 3.98 8.94 -9.62
C VAL A 115 4.72 9.43 -8.36
N PHE A 116 4.21 9.03 -7.20
CA PHE A 116 4.78 9.27 -5.88
C PHE A 116 5.09 7.92 -5.21
N SER A 117 6.13 7.90 -4.37
CA SER A 117 6.59 6.69 -3.67
C SER A 117 6.61 6.94 -2.16
N THR A 118 5.90 6.12 -1.38
CA THR A 118 5.87 6.22 0.08
C THR A 118 6.95 5.37 0.75
N ASN A 119 7.56 4.44 0.02
CA ASN A 119 8.49 3.43 0.57
C ASN A 119 7.87 2.57 1.70
N ASN A 120 6.53 2.55 1.78
CA ASN A 120 5.77 2.01 2.90
C ASN A 120 6.09 2.69 4.24
N ASP A 121 6.34 4.01 4.22
CA ASP A 121 6.58 4.87 5.39
C ASP A 121 5.53 5.98 5.50
N HIS A 122 4.95 6.17 6.69
CA HIS A 122 3.86 7.14 6.90
C HIS A 122 4.31 8.60 6.78
N GLU A 123 5.57 8.93 7.07
CA GLU A 123 6.06 10.30 6.89
C GLU A 123 6.25 10.64 5.41
N GLU A 124 6.67 9.67 4.59
CA GLU A 124 6.70 9.85 3.14
C GLU A 124 5.29 9.86 2.54
N GLU A 125 4.37 9.00 3.01
CA GLU A 125 2.94 9.05 2.66
C GLU A 125 2.37 10.45 2.93
N ARG A 126 2.63 11.00 4.12
CA ARG A 126 2.22 12.37 4.48
C ARG A 126 2.70 13.40 3.47
N ARG A 127 3.98 13.35 3.08
CA ARG A 127 4.54 14.29 2.09
C ARG A 127 3.91 14.12 0.71
N CYS A 128 3.60 12.88 0.32
CA CYS A 128 2.90 12.61 -0.94
C CYS A 128 1.49 13.19 -0.92
N LEU A 129 0.74 13.00 0.17
CA LEU A 129 -0.60 13.55 0.35
C LEU A 129 -0.59 15.09 0.40
N GLU A 130 0.36 15.70 1.11
CA GLU A 130 0.57 17.16 1.12
C GLU A 130 0.90 17.69 -0.29
N ALA A 131 1.71 16.96 -1.07
CA ALA A 131 2.03 17.33 -2.45
C ALA A 131 0.78 17.27 -3.34
N VAL A 132 -0.01 16.21 -3.23
CA VAL A 132 -1.26 16.04 -3.97
C VAL A 132 -2.30 17.09 -3.59
N LEU A 133 -2.46 17.39 -2.30
CA LEU A 133 -3.33 18.47 -1.80
C LEU A 133 -2.79 19.88 -2.04
N SER A 134 -1.57 20.05 -2.56
CA SER A 134 -1.09 21.38 -2.97
C SER A 134 -1.13 21.59 -4.48
N GLN A 135 -1.41 20.53 -5.22
CA GLN A 135 -1.44 20.51 -6.69
C GLN A 135 -2.86 20.18 -7.14
N GLN A 136 -3.21 20.61 -8.36
CA GLN A 136 -4.54 20.33 -8.92
C GLN A 136 -4.50 19.00 -9.67
N PHE A 137 -4.71 17.90 -8.94
CA PHE A 137 -4.96 16.59 -9.54
C PHE A 137 -6.45 16.37 -9.73
N ASP A 138 -6.83 15.84 -10.89
CA ASP A 138 -8.22 15.49 -11.17
C ASP A 138 -8.66 14.27 -10.37
N GLY A 139 -7.75 13.34 -10.11
CA GLY A 139 -8.01 12.17 -9.28
C GLY A 139 -6.73 11.42 -8.93
N ILE A 140 -6.86 10.45 -8.03
CA ILE A 140 -5.72 9.80 -7.37
C ILE A 140 -5.90 8.28 -7.36
N ILE A 141 -4.84 7.54 -7.68
CA ILE A 141 -4.72 6.12 -7.33
C ILE A 141 -3.77 6.02 -6.13
N ILE A 142 -4.18 5.33 -5.07
CA ILE A 142 -3.39 5.21 -3.85
C ILE A 142 -3.20 3.74 -3.50
N GLU A 143 -1.96 3.29 -3.33
CA GLU A 143 -1.67 2.11 -2.54
C GLU A 143 -1.42 2.56 -1.09
N PRO A 144 -2.24 2.09 -0.13
CA PRO A 144 -2.08 2.44 1.27
C PRO A 144 -0.72 2.03 1.86
N THR A 145 -0.23 2.84 2.79
CA THR A 145 0.99 2.57 3.53
C THR A 145 0.66 1.88 4.85
N LYS A 146 1.33 0.77 5.11
CA LYS A 146 1.16 -0.02 6.34
C LYS A 146 -0.32 -0.23 6.74
N SER A 147 -1.13 -0.67 5.78
CA SER A 147 -2.60 -0.76 5.89
C SER A 147 -3.15 -1.63 7.02
N ALA A 148 -2.33 -2.48 7.64
CA ALA A 148 -2.76 -3.24 8.82
C ALA A 148 -2.54 -2.50 10.15
N LEU A 149 -1.96 -1.29 10.12
CA LEU A 149 -1.69 -0.46 11.29
C LEU A 149 -2.60 0.78 11.30
N PRO A 150 -2.81 1.41 12.47
CA PRO A 150 -3.55 2.66 12.56
C PRO A 150 -2.94 3.74 11.65
N ASN A 151 -3.76 4.35 10.80
CA ASN A 151 -3.33 5.36 9.84
C ASN A 151 -3.16 6.74 10.50
N PRO A 152 -1.93 7.27 10.68
CA PRO A 152 -1.70 8.60 11.24
C PRO A 152 -2.08 9.74 10.28
N ASN A 153 -2.26 9.43 8.99
CA ASN A 153 -2.56 10.37 7.92
C ASN A 153 -4.05 10.42 7.55
N ILE A 154 -4.95 9.84 8.36
CA ILE A 154 -6.38 9.72 8.07
C ILE A 154 -7.04 11.06 7.69
N ASN A 155 -6.64 12.15 8.35
CA ASN A 155 -7.18 13.49 8.12
C ASN A 155 -6.90 14.02 6.70
N TYR A 156 -5.82 13.60 6.05
CA TYR A 156 -5.56 13.98 4.66
C TYR A 156 -6.56 13.32 3.71
N TYR A 157 -6.89 12.05 3.95
CA TYR A 157 -7.91 11.33 3.17
C TYR A 157 -9.29 11.95 3.35
N LEU A 158 -9.69 12.24 4.58
CA LEU A 158 -10.94 12.96 4.86
C LEU A 158 -10.97 14.35 4.19
N ASN A 159 -9.81 15.02 4.08
CA ASN A 159 -9.75 16.29 3.38
C ASN A 159 -9.85 16.13 1.84
N LEU A 160 -9.33 15.04 1.25
CA LEU A 160 -9.58 14.73 -0.17
C LEU A 160 -11.09 14.59 -0.43
N GLU A 161 -11.81 13.92 0.45
CA GLU A 161 -13.27 13.75 0.36
C GLU A 161 -14.01 15.09 0.50
N ARG A 162 -13.63 15.91 1.50
CA ARG A 162 -14.19 17.25 1.70
C ARG A 162 -14.03 18.14 0.47
N LEU A 163 -12.92 17.98 -0.25
CA LEU A 163 -12.60 18.74 -1.45
C LEU A 163 -13.12 18.10 -2.75
N ASN A 164 -13.86 16.99 -2.64
CA ASN A 164 -14.36 16.20 -3.77
C ASN A 164 -13.25 15.78 -4.75
N ILE A 165 -12.05 15.47 -4.24
CA ILE A 165 -10.95 14.93 -5.05
C ILE A 165 -11.12 13.40 -5.09
N PRO A 166 -11.48 12.80 -6.22
CA PRO A 166 -11.71 11.36 -6.32
C PRO A 166 -10.42 10.57 -6.10
N TYR A 167 -10.47 9.54 -5.26
CA TYR A 167 -9.37 8.60 -5.11
C TYR A 167 -9.87 7.15 -5.12
N VAL A 168 -9.05 6.25 -5.67
CA VAL A 168 -9.26 4.81 -5.64
C VAL A 168 -8.07 4.14 -4.97
N MET A 169 -8.32 3.20 -4.07
CA MET A 169 -7.26 2.42 -3.44
C MET A 169 -6.95 1.14 -4.22
N ILE A 170 -5.68 0.74 -4.29
CA ILE A 170 -5.24 -0.48 -4.96
C ILE A 170 -4.44 -1.38 -4.04
N ASN A 171 -4.50 -2.69 -4.27
CA ASN A 171 -3.82 -3.77 -3.53
C ASN A 171 -4.24 -3.91 -2.06
N ALA A 172 -4.40 -2.80 -1.35
CA ALA A 172 -4.89 -2.66 0.01
C ALA A 172 -5.88 -1.49 0.10
N TYR A 173 -6.54 -1.35 1.25
CA TYR A 173 -7.38 -0.20 1.60
C TYR A 173 -7.36 0.00 3.12
N TYR A 174 -7.69 1.21 3.58
CA TYR A 174 -7.99 1.46 4.99
C TYR A 174 -9.48 1.19 5.21
N GLU A 175 -9.83 0.26 6.10
CA GLU A 175 -11.23 -0.17 6.29
C GLU A 175 -12.10 0.98 6.83
N GLU A 176 -11.50 1.85 7.66
CA GLU A 176 -12.17 2.97 8.34
C GLU A 176 -12.66 4.07 7.38
N LEU A 177 -12.17 4.10 6.14
CA LEU A 177 -12.59 5.04 5.10
C LEU A 177 -13.67 4.48 4.17
N GLU A 178 -13.91 3.17 4.20
CA GLU A 178 -14.78 2.46 3.24
C GLU A 178 -14.57 2.90 1.76
N PRO A 179 -13.31 3.00 1.27
CA PRO A 179 -13.04 3.65 0.00
C PRO A 179 -13.40 2.75 -1.18
N VAL A 180 -13.62 3.35 -2.35
CA VAL A 180 -13.60 2.59 -3.60
C VAL A 180 -12.21 2.00 -3.79
N HIS A 181 -12.14 0.69 -4.02
CA HIS A 181 -10.86 -0.01 -4.12
C HIS A 181 -10.87 -1.09 -5.20
N VAL A 182 -9.68 -1.41 -5.71
CA VAL A 182 -9.42 -2.47 -6.68
C VAL A 182 -8.33 -3.37 -6.13
N ILE A 183 -8.70 -4.57 -5.73
CA ILE A 183 -7.82 -5.54 -5.06
C ILE A 183 -7.98 -6.93 -5.69
N MET A 184 -7.16 -7.87 -5.25
CA MET A 184 -7.42 -9.30 -5.46
C MET A 184 -7.88 -9.96 -4.16
N ASP A 185 -8.45 -11.17 -4.26
CA ASP A 185 -8.81 -11.95 -3.09
C ASP A 185 -7.56 -12.61 -2.46
N ASP A 186 -6.88 -11.87 -1.59
CA ASP A 186 -5.70 -12.35 -0.85
C ASP A 186 -6.01 -13.50 0.12
N VAL A 187 -7.26 -13.61 0.62
CA VAL A 187 -7.66 -14.73 1.49
C VAL A 187 -7.72 -16.00 0.65
N GLU A 188 -8.36 -15.93 -0.51
CA GLU A 188 -8.41 -17.06 -1.43
C GLU A 188 -7.01 -17.40 -1.96
N GLY A 189 -6.20 -16.41 -2.30
CA GLY A 189 -4.81 -16.63 -2.70
C GLY A 189 -3.99 -17.39 -1.65
N GLY A 190 -4.04 -16.96 -0.38
CA GLY A 190 -3.36 -17.66 0.71
C GLY A 190 -3.89 -19.08 0.95
N ARG A 191 -5.20 -19.28 0.77
CA ARG A 191 -5.84 -20.60 0.82
C ARG A 191 -5.31 -21.51 -0.28
N LEU A 192 -5.27 -21.04 -1.53
CA LEU A 192 -4.77 -21.80 -2.69
C LEU A 192 -3.29 -22.19 -2.55
N GLN A 193 -2.42 -21.29 -2.07
CA GLN A 193 -1.02 -21.63 -1.80
C GLN A 193 -0.88 -22.82 -0.86
N THR A 194 -1.73 -22.84 0.16
CA THR A 194 -1.65 -23.78 1.27
C THR A 194 -2.30 -25.11 0.91
N ASP A 195 -3.47 -25.05 0.27
CA ASP A 195 -4.18 -26.20 -0.30
C ASP A 195 -3.29 -26.98 -1.25
N HIS A 196 -2.60 -26.29 -2.16
CA HIS A 196 -1.65 -26.92 -3.09
C HIS A 196 -0.60 -27.77 -2.36
N LEU A 197 -0.04 -27.26 -1.26
CA LEU A 197 0.96 -28.00 -0.49
C LEU A 197 0.35 -29.14 0.33
N LEU A 198 -0.85 -28.94 0.90
CA LEU A 198 -1.57 -29.99 1.62
C LEU A 198 -1.98 -31.13 0.68
N GLU A 199 -2.36 -30.84 -0.56
CA GLU A 199 -2.68 -31.84 -1.60
C GLU A 199 -1.47 -32.66 -2.02
N LEU A 200 -0.28 -32.04 -2.02
CA LEU A 200 1.00 -32.73 -2.20
C LEU A 200 1.45 -33.52 -0.96
N GLY A 201 0.63 -33.56 0.10
CA GLY A 201 0.86 -34.34 1.32
C GLY A 201 1.74 -33.65 2.37
N HIS A 202 2.08 -32.37 2.20
CA HIS A 202 2.88 -31.66 3.19
C HIS A 202 2.06 -31.33 4.44
N GLU A 203 2.37 -31.95 5.57
CA GLU A 203 1.74 -31.59 6.86
C GLU A 203 2.53 -30.54 7.65
N ARG A 204 3.84 -30.47 7.43
CA ARG A 204 4.75 -29.55 8.13
C ARG A 204 5.05 -28.35 7.26
N ILE A 205 4.08 -27.45 7.16
CA ILE A 205 4.16 -26.24 6.34
C ILE A 205 4.52 -25.04 7.23
N LEU A 206 5.56 -24.29 6.86
CA LEU A 206 5.92 -23.01 7.46
C LEU A 206 5.24 -21.89 6.66
N GLY A 207 4.38 -21.09 7.29
CA GLY A 207 3.82 -19.89 6.69
C GLY A 207 4.60 -18.65 7.14
N ILE A 208 5.03 -17.82 6.19
CA ILE A 208 5.77 -16.58 6.48
C ILE A 208 5.05 -15.40 5.84
N PHE A 209 4.50 -14.51 6.68
CA PHE A 209 3.58 -13.45 6.26
C PHE A 209 4.06 -12.07 6.71
N LYS A 210 3.76 -11.05 5.91
CA LYS A 210 3.91 -9.66 6.33
C LYS A 210 2.71 -9.27 7.21
N ASN A 211 2.92 -8.48 8.27
CA ASN A 211 1.85 -8.13 9.22
C ASN A 211 1.62 -6.63 9.40
N ASP A 212 2.35 -5.79 8.69
CA ASP A 212 2.12 -4.35 8.62
C ASP A 212 1.28 -3.95 7.38
N ASP A 213 0.88 -4.89 6.52
CA ASP A 213 -0.14 -4.65 5.48
C ASP A 213 -1.31 -5.65 5.54
N ILE A 214 -2.49 -5.21 5.07
CA ILE A 214 -3.71 -6.02 5.13
C ILE A 214 -3.63 -7.25 4.21
N GLN A 215 -2.85 -7.16 3.12
CA GLN A 215 -2.64 -8.25 2.17
C GLN A 215 -1.98 -9.43 2.87
N GLY A 216 -0.89 -9.21 3.59
CA GLY A 216 -0.20 -10.26 4.35
C GLY A 216 -1.06 -10.88 5.44
N MET A 217 -1.86 -10.05 6.14
CA MET A 217 -2.85 -10.53 7.12
C MET A 217 -3.95 -11.40 6.47
N LYS A 218 -4.44 -11.02 5.29
CA LYS A 218 -5.43 -11.80 4.52
C LYS A 218 -4.84 -13.11 3.96
N ARG A 219 -3.61 -13.09 3.44
CA ARG A 219 -2.88 -14.30 3.01
C ARG A 219 -2.68 -15.27 4.17
N MET A 220 -2.30 -14.76 5.35
CA MET A 220 -2.21 -15.56 6.58
C MET A 220 -3.56 -16.15 6.99
N LYS A 221 -4.65 -15.38 6.89
CA LYS A 221 -6.01 -15.88 7.13
C LYS A 221 -6.37 -17.03 6.16
N GLY A 222 -6.00 -16.91 4.89
CA GLY A 222 -6.14 -17.97 3.88
C GLY A 222 -5.40 -19.25 4.25
N PHE A 223 -4.15 -19.11 4.70
CA PHE A 223 -3.34 -20.23 5.20
C PHE A 223 -3.97 -20.96 6.39
N ILE A 224 -4.48 -20.21 7.37
CA ILE A 224 -5.19 -20.80 8.52
C ILE A 224 -6.50 -21.48 8.08
N LYS A 225 -7.22 -20.87 7.13
CA LYS A 225 -8.47 -21.41 6.59
C LYS A 225 -8.26 -22.75 5.87
N ALA A 226 -7.22 -22.86 5.04
CA ALA A 226 -6.88 -24.12 4.37
C ALA A 226 -6.61 -25.27 5.36
N HIS A 227 -5.82 -25.02 6.41
CA HIS A 227 -5.59 -26.01 7.46
C HIS A 227 -6.89 -26.44 8.15
N ARG A 228 -7.74 -25.47 8.51
CA ARG A 228 -9.03 -25.74 9.15
C ARG A 228 -9.95 -26.57 8.26
N ASP A 229 -10.12 -26.14 7.01
CA ASP A 229 -11.09 -26.74 6.08
C ASP A 229 -10.68 -28.18 5.69
N ARG A 230 -9.38 -28.50 5.73
CA ARG A 230 -8.84 -29.86 5.48
C ARG A 230 -8.64 -30.70 6.74
N GLY A 231 -8.90 -30.15 7.93
CA GLY A 231 -8.61 -30.83 9.20
C GLY A 231 -7.12 -31.09 9.43
N ALA A 232 -6.23 -30.33 8.79
CA ALA A 232 -4.79 -30.47 8.91
C ALA A 232 -4.27 -29.79 10.19
N THR A 233 -3.25 -30.38 10.81
CA THR A 233 -2.66 -29.83 12.04
C THR A 233 -1.91 -28.54 11.74
N LEU A 234 -2.23 -27.46 12.46
CA LEU A 234 -1.51 -26.20 12.39
C LEU A 234 -0.85 -25.88 13.74
N SER A 235 0.48 -25.90 13.77
CA SER A 235 1.25 -25.43 14.93
C SER A 235 1.39 -23.91 14.87
N PRO A 236 1.10 -23.16 15.96
CA PRO A 236 1.34 -21.71 16.01
C PRO A 236 2.79 -21.34 15.73
N GLN A 237 3.74 -22.23 16.07
CA GLN A 237 5.16 -21.97 15.81
C GLN A 237 5.53 -22.05 14.31
N ASN A 238 4.63 -22.53 13.45
CA ASN A 238 4.82 -22.57 12.01
C ASN A 238 4.24 -21.33 11.31
N ILE A 239 3.83 -20.32 12.07
CA ILE A 239 3.43 -19.02 11.55
C ILE A 239 4.49 -18.02 11.96
N VAL A 240 5.16 -17.44 10.97
CA VAL A 240 6.16 -16.39 11.16
C VAL A 240 5.61 -15.11 10.56
N THR A 241 5.67 -14.02 11.32
CA THR A 241 5.29 -12.69 10.83
C THR A 241 6.50 -11.76 10.80
N PHE A 242 6.55 -10.89 9.80
CA PHE A 242 7.57 -9.84 9.69
C PHE A 242 6.95 -8.51 9.23
N THR A 243 7.70 -7.43 9.40
CA THR A 243 7.35 -6.08 8.95
C THR A 243 8.24 -5.60 7.81
N THR A 244 7.91 -4.47 7.23
CA THR A 244 8.74 -3.70 6.27
C THR A 244 10.21 -3.59 6.69
N GLU A 245 10.49 -3.32 7.96
CA GLU A 245 11.84 -3.11 8.48
C GLU A 245 12.59 -4.42 8.74
N THR A 246 11.86 -5.51 8.96
CA THR A 246 12.42 -6.82 9.34
C THR A 246 12.41 -7.84 8.19
N ARG A 247 11.97 -7.43 7.00
CA ARG A 247 11.78 -8.29 5.81
C ARG A 247 13.02 -9.07 5.38
N GLU A 248 14.21 -8.51 5.56
CA GLU A 248 15.47 -9.15 5.13
C GLU A 248 16.06 -10.07 6.20
N THR A 249 15.62 -9.97 7.45
CA THR A 249 16.26 -10.65 8.59
C THR A 249 15.37 -11.72 9.21
N VAL A 250 14.15 -11.37 9.63
CA VAL A 250 13.26 -12.27 10.37
C VAL A 250 12.92 -13.54 9.57
N PRO A 251 12.46 -13.46 8.31
CA PRO A 251 12.14 -14.66 7.53
C PRO A 251 13.32 -15.62 7.36
N VAL A 252 14.51 -15.09 7.07
CA VAL A 252 15.74 -15.87 6.86
C VAL A 252 16.17 -16.56 8.15
N ASN A 253 16.17 -15.81 9.26
CA ASN A 253 16.58 -16.34 10.56
C ASN A 253 15.62 -17.43 11.05
N GLU A 254 14.31 -17.21 10.91
CA GLU A 254 13.30 -18.19 11.32
C GLU A 254 13.36 -19.45 10.47
N LEU A 255 13.56 -19.35 9.15
CA LEU A 255 13.76 -20.53 8.31
C LEU A 255 15.00 -21.31 8.74
N LYS A 256 16.16 -20.64 8.91
CA LYS A 256 17.41 -21.27 9.36
C LYS A 256 17.23 -21.95 10.73
N ARG A 257 16.55 -21.29 11.66
CA ARG A 257 16.25 -21.81 13.00
C ARG A 257 15.37 -23.07 12.92
N LYS A 258 14.27 -23.01 12.17
CA LYS A 258 13.33 -24.14 11.99
C LYS A 258 13.96 -25.35 11.33
N LEU A 259 14.87 -25.14 10.39
CA LEU A 259 15.58 -26.24 9.73
C LEU A 259 16.64 -26.90 10.62
N LYS A 260 17.19 -26.19 11.62
CA LYS A 260 18.26 -26.69 12.50
C LYS A 260 17.75 -27.26 13.82
N GLU A 261 16.77 -26.61 14.44
CA GLU A 261 16.39 -26.86 15.84
C GLU A 261 15.13 -27.71 15.98
N SER A 262 14.42 -28.01 14.89
CA SER A 262 13.18 -28.76 14.95
C SER A 262 13.44 -30.26 14.79
N ASP A 263 12.91 -31.06 15.72
CA ASP A 263 12.83 -32.52 15.58
C ASP A 263 12.03 -32.94 14.33
N ALA A 264 11.17 -32.06 13.84
CA ALA A 264 10.33 -32.25 12.66
C ALA A 264 10.37 -30.99 11.77
N PRO A 265 11.45 -30.79 10.99
CA PRO A 265 11.62 -29.58 10.19
C PRO A 265 10.51 -29.42 9.14
N PRO A 266 10.22 -28.17 8.73
CA PRO A 266 9.23 -27.91 7.70
C PRO A 266 9.64 -28.58 6.39
N THR A 267 8.64 -29.11 5.69
CA THR A 267 8.79 -29.75 4.38
C THR A 267 8.27 -28.87 3.25
N ALA A 268 7.56 -27.79 3.58
CA ALA A 268 7.17 -26.78 2.63
C ALA A 268 7.09 -25.40 3.28
N VAL A 269 7.17 -24.34 2.47
CA VAL A 269 7.01 -22.95 2.89
C VAL A 269 5.96 -22.26 2.02
N VAL A 270 5.00 -21.62 2.67
CA VAL A 270 4.10 -20.63 2.05
C VAL A 270 4.72 -19.25 2.27
N CYS A 271 5.14 -18.61 1.19
CA CYS A 271 5.77 -17.29 1.23
C CYS A 271 4.72 -16.20 1.03
N TYR A 272 4.89 -15.09 1.75
CA TYR A 272 4.14 -13.84 1.55
C TYR A 272 4.09 -13.44 0.08
N ASN A 273 5.23 -13.47 -0.62
CA ASN A 273 5.35 -13.11 -2.04
C ASN A 273 6.56 -13.76 -2.72
N ASP A 274 6.71 -13.57 -4.03
CA ASP A 274 7.81 -14.14 -4.82
C ASP A 274 9.19 -13.58 -4.44
N GLN A 275 9.25 -12.31 -3.99
CA GLN A 275 10.52 -11.72 -3.54
C GLN A 275 11.04 -12.43 -2.29
N LEU A 276 10.17 -12.68 -1.32
CA LEU A 276 10.49 -13.50 -0.15
C LEU A 276 10.88 -14.92 -0.59
N ALA A 277 10.10 -15.55 -1.47
CA ALA A 277 10.40 -16.89 -1.96
C ALA A 277 11.79 -16.98 -2.60
N LEU A 278 12.19 -16.00 -3.41
CA LEU A 278 13.52 -15.92 -4.00
C LEU A 278 14.63 -15.77 -2.95
N ASN A 279 14.43 -14.92 -1.94
CA ASN A 279 15.37 -14.77 -0.82
C ASN A 279 15.54 -16.09 -0.06
N LEU A 280 14.46 -16.84 0.18
CA LEU A 280 14.52 -18.14 0.84
C LEU A 280 15.17 -19.22 -0.06
N LEU A 281 14.96 -19.18 -1.38
CA LEU A 281 15.68 -20.05 -2.31
C LEU A 281 17.20 -19.86 -2.20
N HIS A 282 17.67 -18.61 -2.07
CA HIS A 282 19.09 -18.32 -1.86
C HIS A 282 19.60 -18.95 -0.56
N VAL A 283 18.87 -18.78 0.53
CA VAL A 283 19.22 -19.37 1.84
C VAL A 283 19.26 -20.90 1.79
N LEU A 284 18.30 -21.54 1.14
CA LEU A 284 18.27 -23.00 1.00
C LEU A 284 19.44 -23.52 0.17
N ARG A 285 19.83 -22.79 -0.88
CA ARG A 285 21.02 -23.09 -1.66
C ARG A 285 22.29 -23.00 -0.82
N GLU A 286 22.45 -21.98 0.03
CA GLU A 286 23.58 -21.88 0.99
C GLU A 286 23.63 -23.08 1.93
N LEU A 287 22.47 -23.54 2.39
CA LEU A 287 22.31 -24.71 3.26
C LEU A 287 22.42 -26.05 2.51
N LYS A 288 22.63 -26.03 1.18
CA LYS A 288 22.68 -27.20 0.31
C LYS A 288 21.40 -28.07 0.37
N LEU A 289 20.25 -27.43 0.56
CA LEU A 289 18.94 -28.07 0.54
C LEU A 289 18.29 -27.85 -0.82
N ALA A 290 18.00 -28.95 -1.52
CA ALA A 290 17.39 -28.91 -2.84
C ALA A 290 15.90 -28.54 -2.77
N VAL A 291 15.47 -27.66 -3.67
CA VAL A 291 14.06 -27.31 -3.89
C VAL A 291 13.67 -27.85 -5.26
N PRO A 292 12.59 -28.64 -5.38
CA PRO A 292 11.60 -28.98 -4.34
C PRO A 292 11.93 -30.21 -3.49
N GLN A 293 12.97 -30.99 -3.82
CA GLN A 293 13.12 -32.37 -3.32
C GLN A 293 13.26 -32.50 -1.80
N ARG A 294 13.80 -31.48 -1.12
CA ARG A 294 13.93 -31.45 0.35
C ARG A 294 12.89 -30.55 1.00
N ILE A 295 12.50 -29.49 0.32
CA ILE A 295 11.54 -28.51 0.80
C ILE A 295 10.86 -27.84 -0.39
N SER A 296 9.53 -27.85 -0.39
CA SER A 296 8.70 -27.16 -1.37
C SER A 296 8.54 -25.67 -1.00
N ILE A 297 8.43 -24.78 -1.98
CA ILE A 297 8.16 -23.35 -1.77
C ILE A 297 7.03 -22.92 -2.70
N VAL A 298 6.07 -22.17 -2.18
CA VAL A 298 5.05 -21.46 -2.97
C VAL A 298 5.17 -19.96 -2.74
N GLY A 299 5.28 -19.21 -3.83
CA GLY A 299 5.31 -17.74 -3.86
C GLY A 299 3.93 -17.11 -4.03
N PHE A 300 3.92 -15.80 -4.20
CA PHE A 300 2.72 -15.02 -4.51
C PHE A 300 3.11 -13.88 -5.47
N ASP A 301 2.19 -13.56 -6.37
CA ASP A 301 2.12 -12.43 -7.30
C ASP A 301 2.48 -12.73 -8.76
N ASP A 302 3.04 -13.88 -9.07
CA ASP A 302 3.61 -14.21 -10.38
C ASP A 302 4.38 -13.05 -11.02
N SER A 303 5.35 -12.55 -10.27
CA SER A 303 6.26 -11.50 -10.69
C SER A 303 7.31 -12.05 -11.67
N PHE A 304 8.09 -11.16 -12.29
CA PHE A 304 9.23 -11.59 -13.10
C PHE A 304 10.26 -12.43 -12.29
N LEU A 305 10.28 -12.30 -10.96
CA LEU A 305 11.13 -13.09 -10.07
C LEU A 305 10.73 -14.58 -10.03
N SER A 306 9.45 -14.89 -10.28
CA SER A 306 8.93 -16.27 -10.28
C SER A 306 9.65 -17.15 -11.32
N THR A 307 10.21 -16.53 -12.36
CA THR A 307 10.93 -17.21 -13.42
C THR A 307 12.41 -16.83 -13.52
N ALA A 308 12.91 -15.99 -12.60
CA ALA A 308 14.29 -15.49 -12.65
C ALA A 308 15.33 -16.51 -12.14
N SER A 309 14.93 -17.42 -11.25
CA SER A 309 15.81 -18.45 -10.66
C SER A 309 15.83 -19.73 -11.51
N GLU A 310 16.80 -20.63 -11.26
CA GLU A 310 16.84 -21.97 -11.86
C GLU A 310 15.58 -22.78 -11.51
N VAL A 311 15.12 -22.66 -10.26
CA VAL A 311 13.86 -23.23 -9.79
C VAL A 311 12.76 -22.21 -10.09
N LYS A 312 11.90 -22.51 -11.07
CA LYS A 312 10.74 -21.68 -11.38
C LYS A 312 9.68 -21.82 -10.29
N LEU A 313 9.24 -20.72 -9.70
CA LEU A 313 8.33 -20.70 -8.56
C LEU A 313 6.89 -21.03 -8.96
N THR A 314 6.30 -22.02 -8.29
CA THR A 314 4.84 -22.15 -8.14
C THR A 314 4.35 -20.95 -7.32
N THR A 315 3.33 -20.24 -7.80
CA THR A 315 2.93 -18.94 -7.22
C THR A 315 1.47 -18.61 -7.53
N ILE A 316 0.87 -17.68 -6.78
CA ILE A 316 -0.44 -17.11 -7.09
C ILE A 316 -0.29 -15.99 -8.13
N GLU A 317 -1.12 -15.97 -9.15
CA GLU A 317 -1.12 -14.91 -10.16
C GLU A 317 -1.76 -13.63 -9.61
N HIS A 318 -0.98 -12.54 -9.57
CA HIS A 318 -1.55 -11.22 -9.36
C HIS A 318 -1.91 -10.60 -10.72
N PRO A 319 -3.14 -10.07 -10.91
CA PRO A 319 -3.61 -9.47 -12.16
C PRO A 319 -3.07 -8.05 -12.34
N LYS A 320 -1.74 -7.91 -12.37
CA LYS A 320 -1.02 -6.64 -12.23
C LYS A 320 -1.45 -5.60 -13.27
N GLU A 321 -1.49 -5.99 -14.55
CA GLU A 321 -1.82 -5.05 -15.63
C GLU A 321 -3.32 -4.71 -15.63
N GLU A 322 -4.17 -5.72 -15.47
CA GLU A 322 -5.64 -5.59 -15.41
C GLU A 322 -6.08 -4.73 -14.22
N LEU A 323 -5.47 -4.93 -13.05
CA LEU A 323 -5.73 -4.14 -11.84
C LEU A 323 -5.40 -2.67 -12.07
N GLY A 324 -4.25 -2.36 -12.68
CA GLY A 324 -3.89 -0.99 -13.04
C GLY A 324 -4.88 -0.36 -14.02
N MET A 325 -5.31 -1.12 -15.03
CA MET A 325 -6.32 -0.64 -15.97
C MET A 325 -7.68 -0.39 -15.31
N GLU A 326 -8.10 -1.27 -14.40
CA GLU A 326 -9.38 -1.12 -13.70
C GLU A 326 -9.35 0.05 -12.73
N ALA A 327 -8.26 0.23 -11.98
CA ALA A 327 -8.08 1.41 -11.13
C ALA A 327 -8.17 2.71 -11.94
N ALA A 328 -7.53 2.74 -13.12
CA ALA A 328 -7.61 3.90 -14.01
C ALA A 328 -9.02 4.16 -14.56
N ARG A 329 -9.75 3.11 -14.97
CA ARG A 329 -11.17 3.25 -15.37
C ARG A 329 -12.03 3.76 -14.21
N THR A 330 -11.84 3.18 -13.03
CA THR A 330 -12.57 3.51 -11.81
C THR A 330 -12.39 4.98 -11.44
N VAL A 331 -11.14 5.46 -11.35
CA VAL A 331 -10.90 6.87 -11.00
C VAL A 331 -11.43 7.82 -12.06
N ILE A 332 -11.31 7.51 -13.36
CA ILE A 332 -11.89 8.33 -14.44
C ILE A 332 -13.41 8.43 -14.29
N ARG A 333 -14.11 7.30 -14.04
CA ARG A 333 -15.56 7.32 -13.78
C ARG A 333 -15.90 8.23 -12.61
N MET A 334 -15.16 8.15 -11.51
CA MET A 334 -15.38 9.01 -10.34
C MET A 334 -15.14 10.49 -10.65
N ILE A 335 -14.16 10.82 -11.49
CA ILE A 335 -13.90 12.20 -11.96
C ILE A 335 -15.07 12.73 -12.79
N GLU A 336 -15.56 11.94 -13.73
CA GLU A 336 -16.70 12.31 -14.58
C GLU A 336 -17.99 12.49 -13.77
N MET A 337 -18.19 11.67 -12.75
CA MET A 337 -19.30 11.82 -11.80
C MET A 337 -19.16 13.05 -10.92
N ALA A 338 -17.96 13.38 -10.41
CA ALA A 338 -17.76 14.59 -9.62
C ALA A 338 -18.07 15.87 -10.43
N ARG A 339 -17.87 15.83 -11.75
CA ARG A 339 -18.14 16.94 -12.67
C ARG A 339 -19.59 17.02 -13.15
N SER A 340 -20.27 15.90 -13.27
CA SER A 340 -21.66 15.85 -13.69
C SER A 340 -22.54 15.86 -12.45
N SER A 341 -23.37 16.89 -12.26
CA SER A 341 -24.35 16.97 -11.15
C SER A 341 -25.48 15.92 -11.24
N SER A 342 -25.22 14.81 -11.95
CA SER A 342 -26.11 13.69 -12.20
C SER A 342 -26.14 12.75 -10.98
N LYS A 343 -27.34 12.29 -10.65
CA LYS A 343 -27.60 11.43 -9.49
C LYS A 343 -26.99 10.03 -9.62
N VAL A 344 -26.20 9.67 -8.59
CA VAL A 344 -26.17 8.38 -7.86
C VAL A 344 -25.97 7.11 -8.68
N GLU A 345 -24.80 6.94 -9.29
CA GLU A 345 -24.28 5.58 -9.56
C GLU A 345 -23.13 5.33 -8.56
N THR A 346 -23.32 4.46 -7.57
CA THR A 346 -22.25 4.17 -6.61
C THR A 346 -21.19 3.29 -7.28
N VAL A 347 -19.98 3.82 -7.42
CA VAL A 347 -18.84 3.05 -7.92
C VAL A 347 -18.50 1.96 -6.90
N GLN A 348 -18.66 0.71 -7.31
CA GLN A 348 -18.42 -0.44 -6.45
C GLN A 348 -16.94 -0.83 -6.42
N PRO A 349 -16.43 -1.35 -5.29
CA PRO A 349 -15.12 -1.98 -5.27
C PRO A 349 -15.03 -3.18 -6.22
N VAL A 350 -13.83 -3.45 -6.71
CA VAL A 350 -13.53 -4.59 -7.58
C VAL A 350 -12.57 -5.54 -6.88
N VAL A 351 -12.93 -6.82 -6.86
CA VAL A 351 -12.09 -7.90 -6.30
C VAL A 351 -11.80 -8.90 -7.41
N PHE A 352 -10.53 -9.04 -7.78
CA PHE A 352 -10.09 -10.04 -8.73
C PHE A 352 -9.97 -11.42 -8.07
N PRO A 353 -10.36 -12.50 -8.78
CA PRO A 353 -10.17 -13.85 -8.29
C PRO A 353 -8.67 -14.21 -8.24
N ALA A 354 -8.31 -15.12 -7.33
CA ALA A 354 -6.97 -15.67 -7.25
C ALA A 354 -6.86 -16.98 -8.05
N SER A 355 -5.71 -17.20 -8.70
CA SER A 355 -5.37 -18.43 -9.44
C SER A 355 -3.94 -18.87 -9.08
N LEU A 356 -3.70 -20.17 -9.02
CA LEU A 356 -2.37 -20.74 -8.79
C LEU A 356 -1.72 -21.15 -10.10
N ILE A 357 -0.48 -20.73 -10.31
CA ILE A 357 0.37 -21.15 -11.42
C ILE A 357 1.39 -22.15 -10.88
N GLN A 358 1.21 -23.42 -11.19
CA GLN A 358 2.14 -24.49 -10.82
C GLN A 358 3.39 -24.49 -11.71
N ARG A 359 4.56 -24.56 -11.07
CA ARG A 359 5.87 -24.68 -11.75
C ARG A 359 6.74 -25.74 -11.06
N GLN A 360 8.01 -25.42 -10.78
CA GLN A 360 9.03 -26.39 -10.38
C GLN A 360 9.34 -26.39 -8.89
N SER A 361 8.89 -25.39 -8.13
CA SER A 361 9.28 -25.23 -6.72
C SER A 361 8.50 -26.09 -5.72
N THR A 362 7.63 -26.98 -6.19
CA THR A 362 6.82 -27.87 -5.35
C THR A 362 6.80 -29.28 -5.91
N GLU A 363 6.87 -30.30 -5.04
CA GLU A 363 6.78 -31.72 -5.39
C GLU A 363 5.99 -32.46 -4.28
N GLU A 364 5.42 -33.62 -4.59
CA GLU A 364 4.79 -34.50 -3.60
C GLU A 364 5.76 -34.87 -2.47
N ILE A 365 5.25 -34.97 -1.24
CA ILE A 365 6.07 -35.38 -0.11
C ILE A 365 6.56 -36.81 -0.32
N ARG A 366 7.88 -36.99 -0.35
CA ARG A 366 8.47 -38.33 -0.27
C ARG A 366 8.33 -38.81 1.16
N GLN A 367 7.35 -39.67 1.42
CA GLN A 367 7.34 -40.45 2.66
C GLN A 367 8.66 -41.22 2.70
N LYS A 368 9.50 -40.97 3.71
CA LYS A 368 10.63 -41.86 3.96
C LYS A 368 10.02 -43.23 4.24
N GLU A 369 10.35 -44.22 3.41
CA GLU A 369 10.14 -45.61 3.79
C GLU A 369 10.73 -45.79 5.21
N PRO A 370 9.99 -46.38 6.16
CA PRO A 370 10.56 -46.69 7.46
C PRO A 370 11.75 -47.64 7.23
N GLN A 371 12.94 -47.20 7.65
CA GLN A 371 14.13 -48.05 7.70
C GLN A 371 13.99 -49.14 8.76
#